data_AF-A0A5S4FEZ8-F1
#
_entry.id   AF-A0A5S4FEZ8-F1
#
_cell.length_a   1.000
_cell.length_b   1.000
_cell.length_c   1.000
_cell.angle_alpha   90.00
_cell.angle_beta   90.00
_cell.angle_gamma   90.00
#
_symmetry.space_group_name_H-M   'P 1'
#
loop_
_entity.id
_entity.type
_entity.pdbx_description
1 polymer ?
#
loop_
_entity_poly.entity_id
_entity_poly.type
_entity_poly.pdbx_seq_one_letter_code
_entity_poly.pdbx_strand_id
1 'polypeptide(L)'
;RVTVSHAYALGQLDEAYQDRLIQGFAEAGVALATAAVYSFPVPPVKRVRAAGVTVACGHDGIRDLWGPYGSGDMLERAMHVAYRSTFRRDADIELALEAATYGGARVLGLEGYGLAAGDRADLVVVPCASAAEAVVVHPARTLVMKDGIVLHN
;
A
#
# COMPACT_ATOMS: atom_id res chain seq x y z
N ARG A 1 -2.39 -19.39 0.16
CA ARG A 1 -1.88 -18.00 0.11
C ARG A 1 -1.96 -17.42 1.52
N VAL A 2 -0.90 -16.78 2.01
CA VAL A 2 -0.80 -16.30 3.40
C VAL A 2 -0.35 -14.84 3.38
N THR A 3 -0.93 -14.03 4.26
CA THR A 3 -0.54 -12.63 4.49
C THR A 3 -0.28 -12.41 5.96
N VAL A 4 0.85 -11.77 6.28
CA VAL A 4 1.17 -11.32 7.64
C VAL A 4 0.83 -9.85 7.78
N SER A 5 -0.14 -9.54 8.63
CA SER A 5 -0.52 -8.16 8.93
C SER A 5 0.42 -7.53 9.96
N HIS A 6 0.61 -6.22 9.84
CA HIS A 6 1.50 -5.36 10.62
C HIS A 6 3.00 -5.62 10.38
N ALA A 7 3.46 -6.83 10.70
CA ALA A 7 4.86 -7.25 10.64
C ALA A 7 5.85 -6.29 11.35
N TYR A 8 5.42 -5.65 12.46
CA TYR A 8 6.22 -4.65 13.18
C TYR A 8 7.62 -5.14 13.55
N ALA A 9 7.71 -6.37 14.05
CA ALA A 9 8.97 -6.98 14.48
C ALA A 9 10.04 -6.95 13.37
N LEU A 10 9.64 -7.12 12.10
CA LEU A 10 10.57 -7.12 10.97
C LEU A 10 11.33 -5.79 10.84
N GLY A 11 10.70 -4.66 11.18
CA GLY A 11 11.33 -3.34 11.15
C GLY A 11 12.29 -3.07 12.32
N GLN A 12 12.45 -4.01 13.25
CA GLN A 12 13.30 -3.87 14.44
C GLN A 12 14.49 -4.83 14.45
N LEU A 13 14.57 -5.74 13.48
CA LEU A 13 15.63 -6.74 13.40
C LEU A 13 16.92 -6.12 12.84
N ASP A 14 18.05 -6.77 13.11
CA ASP A 14 19.27 -6.51 12.37
C ASP A 14 19.13 -6.90 10.90
N GLU A 15 19.94 -6.30 10.03
CA GLU A 15 19.81 -6.44 8.58
C GLU A 15 19.96 -7.89 8.11
N ALA A 16 20.89 -8.65 8.71
CA ALA A 16 21.15 -10.02 8.29
C ALA A 16 19.95 -10.93 8.59
N TYR A 17 19.33 -10.77 9.77
CA TYR A 17 18.16 -11.57 10.09
C TYR A 17 16.92 -11.12 9.32
N GLN A 18 16.77 -9.81 9.13
CA GLN A 18 15.73 -9.22 8.31
C GLN A 18 15.78 -9.78 6.88
N ASP A 19 16.96 -9.82 6.25
CA ASP A 19 17.13 -10.32 4.88
C ASP A 19 16.79 -11.81 4.78
N ARG A 20 17.21 -12.64 5.74
CA ARG A 20 16.83 -14.06 5.77
C ARG A 20 15.31 -14.25 5.81
N LEU A 21 14.60 -13.49 6.64
CA LEU A 21 13.14 -13.58 6.73
C LEU A 21 12.46 -13.09 5.45
N ILE A 22 12.94 -11.98 4.87
CA ILE A 22 12.40 -11.43 3.63
C ILE A 22 12.54 -12.45 2.49
N GLN A 23 13.70 -13.11 2.36
CA GLN A 23 13.88 -14.16 1.35
C GLN A 23 12.94 -15.35 1.59
N GLY A 24 12.81 -15.79 2.85
CA GLY A 24 11.84 -16.83 3.19
C GLY A 24 10.39 -16.47 2.84
N PHE A 25 9.99 -15.22 3.04
CA PHE A 25 8.66 -14.74 2.61
C PHE A 25 8.51 -14.75 1.08
N ALA A 26 9.56 -14.36 0.35
CA ALA A 26 9.54 -14.35 -1.12
C ALA A 26 9.39 -15.79 -1.66
N GLU A 27 10.22 -16.72 -1.19
CA GLU A 27 10.20 -18.13 -1.59
C GLU A 27 8.86 -18.80 -1.25
N ALA A 28 8.28 -18.49 -0.10
CA ALA A 28 7.00 -19.06 0.34
C ALA A 28 5.78 -18.36 -0.28
N GLY A 29 5.96 -17.27 -1.03
CA GLY A 29 4.86 -16.47 -1.56
C GLY A 29 3.98 -15.83 -0.48
N VAL A 30 4.58 -15.47 0.67
CA VAL A 30 3.91 -14.79 1.78
C VAL A 30 3.90 -13.28 1.50
N ALA A 31 2.74 -12.65 1.63
CA ALA A 31 2.61 -11.20 1.52
C ALA A 31 2.67 -10.51 2.89
N LEU A 32 3.03 -9.23 2.90
CA LEU A 32 2.97 -8.39 4.09
C LEU A 32 1.89 -7.32 3.92
N ALA A 33 1.16 -7.01 4.98
CA ALA A 33 0.27 -5.85 5.04
C ALA A 33 0.72 -4.91 6.17
N THR A 34 0.83 -3.61 5.91
CA THR A 34 1.18 -2.62 6.94
C THR A 34 0.21 -1.46 6.97
N ALA A 35 -0.11 -0.97 8.17
CA ALA A 35 -0.89 0.24 8.33
C ALA A 35 -0.01 1.48 8.60
N ALA A 36 1.28 1.31 8.92
CA ALA A 36 2.18 2.40 9.29
C ALA A 36 1.57 3.38 10.33
N VAL A 37 0.88 2.84 11.34
CA VAL A 37 0.13 3.62 12.34
C VAL A 37 0.98 3.97 13.56
N TYR A 38 0.66 5.12 14.17
CA TYR A 38 1.25 5.59 15.42
C TYR A 38 2.80 5.63 15.39
N SER A 39 3.43 5.25 16.49
CA SER A 39 4.88 5.14 16.63
C SER A 39 5.41 3.74 16.31
N PHE A 40 4.56 2.78 15.89
CA PHE A 40 5.00 1.41 15.62
C PHE A 40 6.01 1.34 14.46
N PRO A 41 7.03 0.46 14.53
CA PRO A 41 7.96 0.23 13.44
C PRO A 41 7.24 -0.11 12.14
N VAL A 42 7.70 0.46 11.03
CA VAL A 42 7.19 0.10 9.70
C VAL A 42 8.10 -0.97 9.10
N PRO A 43 7.57 -2.06 8.52
CA PRO A 43 8.38 -3.00 7.77
C PRO A 43 9.19 -2.28 6.70
N PRO A 44 10.40 -2.73 6.37
CA PRO A 44 11.30 -2.05 5.45
C PRO A 44 10.82 -2.23 3.99
N VAL A 45 9.76 -1.50 3.63
CA VAL A 45 8.96 -1.67 2.40
C VAL A 45 9.82 -1.79 1.16
N LYS A 46 10.83 -0.93 1.03
CA LYS A 46 11.73 -0.93 -0.13
C LYS A 46 12.56 -2.22 -0.25
N ARG A 47 13.10 -2.72 0.86
CA ARG A 47 13.86 -3.98 0.88
C ARG A 47 12.94 -5.17 0.59
N VAL A 48 11.77 -5.18 1.23
CA VAL A 48 10.74 -6.22 1.03
C VAL A 48 10.30 -6.29 -0.43
N ARG A 49 9.96 -5.14 -1.05
CA ARG A 49 9.58 -5.08 -2.47
C ARG A 49 10.72 -5.46 -3.41
N ALA A 50 11.95 -5.03 -3.12
CA ALA A 50 13.12 -5.39 -3.92
C ALA A 50 13.38 -6.90 -3.95
N ALA A 51 13.02 -7.63 -2.89
CA ALA A 51 13.10 -9.09 -2.84
C ALA A 51 11.90 -9.81 -3.49
N GLY A 52 10.95 -9.08 -4.09
CA GLY A 52 9.78 -9.66 -4.76
C GLY A 52 8.59 -9.94 -3.85
N VAL A 53 8.70 -9.70 -2.54
CA VAL A 53 7.59 -9.90 -1.59
C VAL A 53 6.47 -8.91 -1.88
N THR A 54 5.23 -9.39 -1.95
CA THR A 54 4.05 -8.52 -2.09
C THR A 54 3.83 -7.72 -0.81
N VAL A 55 3.69 -6.40 -0.94
CA VAL A 55 3.32 -5.52 0.18
C VAL A 55 1.98 -4.89 -0.15
N ALA A 56 1.06 -4.91 0.81
CA ALA A 56 -0.17 -4.14 0.81
C ALA A 56 -0.20 -3.15 1.97
N CYS A 57 -1.08 -2.15 1.90
CA CYS A 57 -1.38 -1.30 3.04
C CYS A 57 -2.88 -1.16 3.28
N GLY A 58 -3.24 -0.74 4.49
CA GLY A 58 -4.62 -0.53 4.91
C GLY A 58 -4.71 0.42 6.10
N HIS A 59 -5.91 0.88 6.42
CA HIS A 59 -6.11 1.82 7.54
C HIS A 59 -5.99 1.17 8.91
N ASP A 60 -6.17 -0.15 9.01
CA ASP A 60 -6.46 -0.84 10.27
C ASP A 60 -7.83 -0.39 10.81
N GLY A 61 -7.91 0.14 12.03
CA GLY A 61 -9.13 0.75 12.57
C GLY A 61 -9.48 2.09 11.90
N ILE A 62 -10.78 2.42 11.87
CA ILE A 62 -11.31 3.72 11.44
C ILE A 62 -12.25 4.24 12.53
N ARG A 63 -11.79 5.24 13.29
CA ARG A 63 -12.55 5.92 14.36
C ARG A 63 -13.29 4.95 15.28
N ASP A 64 -12.54 3.98 15.79
CA ASP A 64 -13.06 2.93 16.67
C ASP A 64 -12.42 3.01 18.06
N LEU A 65 -12.66 1.99 18.90
CA LEU A 65 -12.16 1.94 20.27
C LEU A 65 -10.63 1.81 20.37
N TRP A 66 -9.93 1.48 19.27
CA TRP A 66 -8.47 1.39 19.21
C TRP A 66 -7.82 2.71 18.79
N GLY A 67 -8.55 3.60 18.13
CA GLY A 67 -7.96 4.81 17.58
C GLY A 67 -8.95 5.83 17.03
N PRO A 68 -8.70 7.13 17.22
CA PRO A 68 -9.50 8.19 16.62
C PRO A 68 -9.18 8.44 15.13
N TYR A 69 -8.18 7.75 14.57
CA TYR A 69 -7.66 7.97 13.22
C TYR A 69 -8.36 7.09 12.17
N GLY A 70 -7.98 7.29 10.92
CA GLY A 70 -8.55 6.59 9.77
C GLY A 70 -9.57 7.47 9.04
N SER A 71 -9.26 7.81 7.78
CA SER A 71 -10.14 8.59 6.90
C SER A 71 -10.88 7.72 5.89
N GLY A 72 -10.43 6.48 5.68
CA GLY A 72 -10.85 5.64 4.56
C GLY A 72 -10.19 6.02 3.22
N ASP A 73 -9.42 7.11 3.16
CA ASP A 73 -8.70 7.51 1.96
C ASP A 73 -7.39 6.72 1.81
N MET A 74 -7.28 5.93 0.74
CA MET A 74 -6.10 5.10 0.49
C MET A 74 -4.87 5.89 -0.02
N LEU A 75 -5.04 7.08 -0.61
CA LEU A 75 -3.91 7.97 -0.92
C LEU A 75 -3.33 8.57 0.36
N GLU A 76 -4.17 8.96 1.32
CA GLU A 76 -3.70 9.39 2.65
C GLU A 76 -2.96 8.24 3.35
N ARG A 77 -3.47 7.00 3.27
CA ARG A 77 -2.77 5.84 3.83
C ARG A 77 -1.43 5.57 3.14
N ALA A 78 -1.38 5.66 1.80
CA ALA A 78 -0.13 5.55 1.05
C ALA A 78 0.86 6.64 1.48
N MET A 79 0.39 7.87 1.70
CA MET A 79 1.21 8.98 2.18
C MET A 79 1.82 8.67 3.54
N HIS A 80 1.04 8.15 4.51
CA HIS A 80 1.57 7.73 5.80
C HIS A 80 2.64 6.64 5.68
N VAL A 81 2.43 5.65 4.80
CA VAL A 81 3.44 4.62 4.53
C VAL A 81 4.72 5.24 3.95
N ALA A 82 4.62 6.12 2.96
CA ALA A 82 5.77 6.79 2.36
C ALA A 82 6.52 7.67 3.38
N TYR A 83 5.78 8.48 4.14
CA TYR A 83 6.32 9.39 5.15
C TYR A 83 7.04 8.62 6.27
N ARG A 84 6.39 7.59 6.84
CA ARG A 84 6.97 6.75 7.91
C ARG A 84 8.12 5.88 7.40
N SER A 85 8.17 5.56 6.11
CA SER A 85 9.30 4.88 5.46
C SER A 85 10.42 5.84 5.04
N THR A 86 10.29 7.15 5.34
CA THR A 86 11.26 8.21 5.01
C THR A 86 11.50 8.39 3.49
N PHE A 87 10.54 8.00 2.66
CA PHE A 87 10.64 8.12 1.21
C PHE A 87 10.60 9.57 0.75
N ARG A 88 11.44 9.91 -0.23
CA ARG A 88 11.58 11.26 -0.81
C ARG A 88 11.60 11.27 -2.34
N ARG A 89 12.12 10.21 -2.96
CA ARG A 89 12.17 10.07 -4.41
C ARG A 89 10.82 9.56 -4.90
N ASP A 90 10.35 10.04 -6.04
CA ASP A 90 9.08 9.63 -6.64
C ASP A 90 8.96 8.10 -6.72
N ALA A 91 10.00 7.43 -7.24
CA ALA A 91 10.03 5.97 -7.33
C ALA A 91 9.92 5.24 -5.97
N ASP A 92 10.36 5.86 -4.87
CA ASP A 92 10.17 5.26 -3.54
C ASP A 92 8.75 5.52 -3.03
N ILE A 93 8.20 6.72 -3.24
CA ILE A 93 6.81 7.09 -2.87
C ILE A 93 5.80 6.20 -3.62
N GLU A 94 6.07 5.91 -4.88
CA GLU A 94 5.24 5.03 -5.71
C GLU A 94 5.19 3.58 -5.19
N LEU A 95 6.18 3.11 -4.41
CA LEU A 95 6.06 1.81 -3.72
C LEU A 95 4.93 1.82 -2.67
N ALA A 96 4.66 2.96 -2.04
CA ALA A 96 3.54 3.09 -1.12
C ALA A 96 2.20 3.14 -1.86
N LEU A 97 2.16 3.78 -3.04
CA LEU A 97 1.00 3.72 -3.93
C LEU A 97 0.76 2.29 -4.44
N GLU A 98 1.82 1.57 -4.81
CA GLU A 98 1.75 0.17 -5.21
C GLU A 98 1.12 -0.66 -4.08
N ALA A 99 1.54 -0.45 -2.83
CA ALA A 99 0.96 -1.12 -1.67
C ALA A 99 -0.55 -0.83 -1.48
N ALA A 100 -0.99 0.39 -1.77
CA ALA A 100 -2.40 0.79 -1.70
C ALA A 100 -3.24 0.32 -2.90
N THR A 101 -2.61 -0.13 -3.99
CA THR A 101 -3.26 -0.51 -5.25
C THR A 101 -2.98 -1.97 -5.61
N TYR A 102 -2.01 -2.24 -6.50
CA TYR A 102 -1.67 -3.57 -7.00
C TYR A 102 -1.21 -4.53 -5.89
N GLY A 103 -0.61 -4.02 -4.82
CA GLY A 103 -0.27 -4.76 -3.62
C GLY A 103 -1.51 -5.33 -2.93
N GLY A 104 -2.48 -4.46 -2.63
CA GLY A 104 -3.78 -4.86 -2.09
C GLY A 104 -4.53 -5.82 -3.00
N ALA A 105 -4.56 -5.55 -4.31
CA ALA A 105 -5.21 -6.41 -5.29
C ALA A 105 -4.61 -7.84 -5.30
N ARG A 106 -3.28 -7.96 -5.27
CA ARG A 106 -2.60 -9.26 -5.18
C ARG A 106 -2.91 -9.99 -3.88
N VAL A 107 -2.88 -9.29 -2.74
CA VAL A 107 -3.21 -9.85 -1.42
C VAL A 107 -4.63 -10.39 -1.39
N LEU A 108 -5.59 -9.66 -1.96
CA LEU A 108 -7.00 -10.04 -2.04
C LEU A 108 -7.28 -11.07 -3.15
N GLY A 109 -6.31 -11.37 -4.02
CA GLY A 109 -6.47 -12.29 -5.14
C GLY A 109 -7.41 -11.77 -6.22
N LEU A 110 -7.48 -10.44 -6.42
CA LEU A 110 -8.33 -9.83 -7.42
C LEU A 110 -7.77 -10.06 -8.83
N GLU A 111 -8.52 -10.77 -9.65
CA GLU A 111 -8.25 -10.91 -11.10
C GLU A 111 -8.77 -9.69 -11.87
N GLY A 112 -8.16 -9.38 -13.02
CA GLY A 112 -8.55 -8.23 -13.86
C GLY A 112 -8.44 -6.87 -13.16
N TYR A 113 -7.46 -6.71 -12.26
CA TYR A 113 -7.18 -5.43 -11.60
C TYR A 113 -6.05 -4.70 -12.34
N GLY A 114 -6.34 -3.47 -12.78
CA GLY A 114 -5.36 -2.63 -13.44
C GLY A 114 -6.05 -1.61 -14.34
N LEU A 115 -5.27 -1.06 -15.28
CA LEU A 115 -5.71 -0.08 -16.26
C LEU A 115 -5.43 -0.53 -17.69
N ALA A 116 -5.14 -1.83 -17.89
CA ALA A 116 -4.92 -2.40 -19.21
C ALA A 116 -6.25 -2.77 -19.89
N ALA A 117 -6.23 -2.86 -21.22
CA ALA A 117 -7.38 -3.34 -21.96
C ALA A 117 -7.75 -4.77 -21.51
N GLY A 118 -9.00 -4.97 -21.10
CA GLY A 118 -9.50 -6.23 -20.55
C GLY A 118 -9.58 -6.29 -19.03
N ASP A 119 -8.95 -5.35 -18.31
CA ASP A 119 -9.16 -5.19 -16.87
C ASP A 119 -10.57 -4.66 -16.58
N ARG A 120 -11.03 -4.84 -15.34
CA ARG A 120 -12.28 -4.23 -14.87
C ARG A 120 -12.22 -2.71 -15.04
N ALA A 121 -13.33 -2.13 -15.47
CA ALA A 121 -13.49 -0.68 -15.62
C ALA A 121 -13.73 0.01 -14.25
N ASP A 122 -12.77 -0.17 -13.34
CA ASP A 122 -12.70 0.43 -12.01
C ASP A 122 -11.66 1.55 -12.04
N LEU A 123 -12.09 2.81 -12.01
CA LEU A 123 -11.23 3.97 -12.24
C LEU A 123 -11.40 5.00 -11.13
N VAL A 124 -10.28 5.63 -10.78
CA VAL A 124 -10.23 6.78 -9.89
C VAL A 124 -9.41 7.86 -10.58
N VAL A 125 -9.99 9.05 -10.75
CA VAL A 125 -9.29 10.19 -11.37
C VAL A 125 -9.05 11.26 -10.31
N VAL A 126 -7.83 11.80 -10.31
CA VAL A 126 -7.35 12.82 -9.40
C VAL A 126 -6.53 13.87 -10.16
N PRO A 127 -6.59 15.16 -9.78
CA PRO A 127 -5.79 16.21 -10.42
C PRO A 127 -4.36 16.20 -9.85
N CYS A 128 -3.41 15.67 -10.62
CA CYS A 128 -1.98 15.63 -10.28
C CYS A 128 -1.12 15.49 -11.54
N ALA A 129 0.14 15.91 -11.47
CA ALA A 129 1.13 15.74 -12.53
C ALA A 129 1.89 14.40 -12.45
N SER A 130 1.94 13.76 -11.28
CA SER A 130 2.57 12.46 -11.10
C SER A 130 1.88 11.57 -10.06
N ALA A 131 2.17 10.27 -10.10
CA ALA A 131 1.69 9.31 -9.11
C ALA A 131 2.22 9.62 -7.70
N ALA A 132 3.48 10.04 -7.60
CA ALA A 132 4.06 10.48 -6.33
C ALA A 132 3.37 11.73 -5.78
N GLU A 133 3.04 12.71 -6.63
CA GLU A 133 2.25 13.89 -6.22
C GLU A 133 0.86 13.47 -5.73
N ALA A 134 0.19 12.55 -6.43
CA ALA A 134 -1.12 12.04 -6.01
C ALA A 134 -1.07 11.45 -4.60
N VAL A 135 0.00 10.74 -4.24
CA VAL A 135 0.19 10.24 -2.87
C VAL A 135 0.41 11.39 -1.88
N VAL A 136 1.36 12.28 -2.16
CA VAL A 136 1.76 13.34 -1.21
C VAL A 136 0.64 14.35 -0.96
N VAL A 137 -0.05 14.76 -2.02
CA VAL A 137 -1.14 15.76 -1.96
C VAL A 137 -2.47 15.11 -1.62
N HIS A 138 -2.66 13.83 -1.99
CA HIS A 138 -3.90 13.06 -1.83
C HIS A 138 -5.16 13.90 -2.14
N PRO A 139 -5.26 14.46 -3.36
CA PRO A 139 -6.34 15.37 -3.74
C PRO A 139 -7.69 14.66 -3.78
N ALA A 140 -8.75 15.47 -3.77
CA ALA A 140 -10.11 14.99 -3.98
C ALA A 140 -10.24 14.29 -5.35
N ARG A 141 -11.03 13.22 -5.39
CA ARG A 141 -11.28 12.48 -6.62
C ARG A 141 -12.26 13.26 -7.47
N THR A 142 -11.94 13.49 -8.73
CA THR A 142 -12.83 14.13 -9.70
C THR A 142 -13.68 13.14 -10.46
N LEU A 143 -13.35 11.84 -10.37
CA LEU A 143 -14.16 10.76 -10.90
C LEU A 143 -13.92 9.50 -10.08
N VAL A 144 -14.99 8.77 -9.77
CA VAL A 144 -14.93 7.37 -9.35
C VAL A 144 -15.86 6.55 -10.22
N MET A 145 -15.32 5.51 -10.84
CA MET A 145 -16.06 4.55 -11.67
C MET A 145 -15.86 3.15 -11.10
N LYS A 146 -16.93 2.36 -11.09
CA LYS A 146 -16.93 0.95 -10.68
C LYS A 146 -17.69 0.13 -11.70
N ASP A 147 -17.06 -0.93 -12.22
CA ASP A 147 -17.63 -1.82 -13.25
C ASP A 147 -18.24 -1.05 -14.43
N GLY A 148 -17.57 0.04 -14.85
CA GLY A 148 -18.02 0.90 -15.96
C GLY A 148 -19.09 1.93 -15.59
N ILE A 149 -19.57 1.96 -14.35
CA ILE A 149 -20.60 2.89 -13.86
C ILE A 149 -19.94 4.03 -13.10
N VAL A 150 -20.23 5.28 -13.49
CA VAL A 150 -19.78 6.47 -12.74
C VAL A 150 -20.57 6.59 -11.44
N LEU A 151 -19.86 6.59 -10.31
CA LEU A 151 -20.41 6.70 -8.96
C LEU A 151 -20.20 8.10 -8.36
N HIS A 152 -19.18 8.83 -8.83
CA HIS A 152 -18.84 10.19 -8.38
C HIS A 152 -18.22 10.96 -9.55
N ASN A 153 -18.63 12.22 -9.74
CA ASN A 153 -18.10 13.18 -10.70
C ASN A 153 -18.38 14.63 -10.27
#